data_AF-A0A7G8VLH2-F1
#
_entry.id   AF-A0A7G8VLH2-F1
#
_cell.length_a   1.000
_cell.length_b   1.000
_cell.length_c   1.000
_cell.angle_alpha   90.00
_cell.angle_beta   90.00
_cell.angle_gamma   90.00
#
_symmetry.space_group_name_H-M   'P 1'
#
loop_
_entity.id
_entity.type
_entity.pdbx_description
1 polymer ?
#
loop_
_entity_poly.entity_id
_entity_poly.type
_entity_poly.pdbx_seq_one_letter_code
_entity_poly.pdbx_strand_id
1 'polypeptide(L)'
;MGDYSELYFSGVKTPPGRGELSDTSPYLLSKYHVPLFWLAMFDGEDIADRRESEEPDDVWPYLAKKRAQAIAMLDTRRPRLISHFPGMDPVWLNQFASMLARTPFEYVHLDTSQIGGMVGTGPEWRQSLETMLGIFEVEPPPPVRQRSFIGRLFRTANEPPPPPSWRLFNASFGGSYTGTRGTQPWPYCGGSGTDEAMPWELPP
;
A
#
# COMPACT_ATOMS: atom_id res chain seq x y z
N MET A 1 19.67 9.85 5.70
CA MET A 1 18.81 9.05 4.82
C MET A 1 17.41 9.62 4.94
N GLY A 2 16.68 9.77 3.84
CA GLY A 2 15.30 10.28 3.94
C GLY A 2 14.41 9.25 4.62
N ASP A 3 13.37 9.70 5.30
CA ASP A 3 12.38 8.83 5.91
C ASP A 3 11.40 8.36 4.82
N TYR A 4 11.44 7.07 4.50
CA TYR A 4 10.60 6.41 3.50
C TYR A 4 9.92 5.21 4.13
N SER A 5 8.74 4.84 3.59
CA SER A 5 8.23 3.48 3.80
C SER A 5 8.90 2.56 2.79
N GLU A 6 9.14 1.33 3.21
CA GLU A 6 10.05 0.42 2.52
C GLU A 6 9.35 -0.90 2.21
N LEU A 7 9.52 -1.40 0.99
CA LEU A 7 9.17 -2.77 0.62
C LEU A 7 10.43 -3.52 0.22
N TYR A 8 10.69 -4.65 0.86
CA TYR A 8 11.88 -5.45 0.60
C TYR A 8 11.62 -6.94 0.84
N PHE A 9 12.63 -7.76 0.54
CA PHE A 9 12.47 -9.21 0.54
C PHE A 9 13.62 -9.89 1.28
N SER A 10 13.33 -10.98 1.97
CA SER A 10 14.36 -11.76 2.67
C SER A 10 14.03 -13.24 2.74
N GLY A 11 15.01 -14.06 3.15
CA GLY A 11 14.82 -15.50 3.31
C GLY A 11 14.00 -15.90 4.54
N VAL A 12 13.70 -14.97 5.46
CA VAL A 12 13.09 -15.28 6.76
C VAL A 12 11.94 -14.31 7.08
N LYS A 13 11.02 -14.73 7.96
CA LYS A 13 9.88 -13.91 8.37
C LYS A 13 10.28 -12.72 9.25
N THR A 14 11.38 -12.84 9.98
CA THR A 14 11.87 -11.77 10.86
C THR A 14 12.49 -10.65 10.01
N PRO A 15 12.25 -9.37 10.35
CA PRO A 15 12.95 -8.26 9.70
C PRO A 15 14.47 -8.47 9.79
N PRO A 16 15.23 -8.28 8.69
CA PRO A 16 16.68 -8.29 8.73
C PRO A 16 17.20 -7.12 9.56
N GLY A 17 18.35 -7.31 10.20
CA GLY A 17 19.07 -6.23 10.87
C GLY A 17 19.55 -5.17 9.87
N ARG A 18 19.98 -4.03 10.40
CA ARG A 18 20.48 -2.92 9.58
C ARG A 18 21.70 -3.37 8.77
N GLY A 19 21.61 -3.26 7.44
CA GLY A 19 22.69 -3.67 6.52
C GLY A 19 22.75 -5.18 6.24
N GLU A 20 21.78 -5.96 6.72
CA GLU A 20 21.69 -7.40 6.46
C GLU A 20 20.82 -7.74 5.23
N LEU A 21 20.26 -6.74 4.56
CA LEU A 21 19.52 -6.94 3.32
C LEU A 21 20.49 -7.29 2.19
N SER A 22 20.16 -8.35 1.45
CA SER A 22 20.94 -8.76 0.28
C SER A 22 20.89 -7.69 -0.81
N ASP A 23 22.04 -7.36 -1.42
CA ASP A 23 22.14 -6.43 -2.55
C ASP A 23 21.29 -6.83 -3.76
N THR A 24 20.96 -8.12 -3.87
CA THR A 24 20.11 -8.68 -4.92
C THR A 24 18.62 -8.64 -4.61
N SER A 25 18.22 -8.20 -3.40
CA SER A 25 16.82 -7.99 -3.07
C SER A 25 16.33 -6.73 -3.75
N PRO A 26 15.20 -6.79 -4.48
CA PRO A 26 14.49 -5.56 -4.80
C PRO A 26 14.23 -4.79 -3.51
N TYR A 27 14.43 -3.48 -3.58
CA TYR A 27 14.23 -2.58 -2.45
C TYR A 27 13.49 -1.37 -2.98
N LEU A 28 12.25 -1.20 -2.54
CA LEU A 28 11.37 -0.15 -3.02
C LEU A 28 11.08 0.85 -1.92
N LEU A 29 11.01 2.12 -2.29
CA LEU A 29 10.75 3.24 -1.39
C LEU A 29 9.47 3.97 -1.79
N SER A 30 8.76 4.42 -0.77
CA SER A 30 7.61 5.31 -0.91
C SER A 30 7.75 6.51 0.00
N LYS A 31 7.50 7.69 -0.56
CA LYS A 31 7.51 8.96 0.17
C LYS A 31 6.14 9.62 0.11
N TYR A 32 5.52 9.85 1.27
CA TYR A 32 4.27 10.59 1.41
C TYR A 32 3.04 9.97 0.73
N HIS A 33 3.07 8.69 0.40
CA HIS A 33 1.91 7.95 -0.13
C HIS A 33 2.03 6.47 0.23
N VAL A 34 0.93 5.73 0.06
CA VAL A 34 0.86 4.32 0.44
C VAL A 34 0.72 3.46 -0.80
N PRO A 35 1.78 2.83 -1.34
CA PRO A 35 1.69 2.17 -2.62
C PRO A 35 0.64 1.05 -2.59
N LEU A 36 -0.40 1.18 -3.41
CA LEU A 36 -1.58 0.30 -3.33
C LEU A 36 -1.23 -1.17 -3.55
N PHE A 37 -0.27 -1.47 -4.43
CA PHE A 37 0.13 -2.85 -4.68
C PHE A 37 0.87 -3.45 -3.50
N TRP A 38 1.51 -2.62 -2.66
CA TRP A 38 2.15 -3.10 -1.45
C TRP A 38 1.10 -3.56 -0.47
N LEU A 39 0.11 -2.72 -0.15
CA LEU A 39 -0.98 -3.10 0.76
C LEU A 39 -1.82 -4.27 0.22
N ALA A 40 -2.05 -4.34 -1.08
CA ALA A 40 -2.86 -5.39 -1.69
C ALA A 40 -2.26 -6.80 -1.53
N MET A 41 -0.99 -6.91 -1.13
CA MET A 41 -0.35 -8.18 -0.81
C MET A 41 -0.61 -8.68 0.62
N PHE A 42 -1.22 -7.87 1.49
CA PHE A 42 -1.35 -8.17 2.92
C PHE A 42 -2.79 -8.11 3.44
N ASP A 43 -3.02 -8.75 4.58
CA ASP A 43 -4.26 -8.69 5.36
C ASP A 43 -3.94 -8.40 6.84
N GLY A 44 -4.96 -8.37 7.69
CA GLY A 44 -4.78 -8.05 9.10
C GLY A 44 -3.95 -9.07 9.88
N GLU A 45 -3.87 -10.33 9.43
CA GLU A 45 -3.10 -11.38 10.12
C GLU A 45 -1.59 -11.23 9.93
N ASP A 46 -1.16 -10.46 8.92
CA ASP A 46 0.25 -10.19 8.67
C ASP A 46 0.84 -9.06 9.53
N ILE A 47 0.00 -8.33 10.27
CA ILE A 47 0.43 -7.17 11.06
C ILE A 47 1.10 -7.64 12.35
N ALA A 48 2.41 -7.39 12.42
CA ALA A 48 3.22 -7.53 13.62
C ALA A 48 3.58 -6.15 14.19
N ASP A 49 3.87 -6.11 15.49
CA ASP A 49 4.44 -4.92 16.12
C ASP A 49 5.96 -4.97 16.02
N ARG A 50 6.57 -3.86 15.59
CA ARG A 50 8.02 -3.68 15.53
C ARG A 50 8.43 -2.49 16.37
N ARG A 51 9.44 -2.68 17.22
CA ARG A 51 10.09 -1.59 17.96
C ARG A 51 11.14 -0.95 17.08
N GLU A 52 11.05 0.36 16.88
CA GLU A 52 12.06 1.12 16.13
C GLU A 52 13.16 1.68 17.05
N SER A 53 12.88 1.81 18.35
CA SER A 53 13.86 2.21 19.36
C SER A 53 13.66 1.51 20.71
N GLU A 54 14.50 1.87 21.69
CA GLU A 54 14.34 1.42 23.08
C GLU A 54 13.20 2.13 23.82
N GLU A 55 12.60 3.17 23.22
CA GLU A 55 11.46 3.86 23.80
C GLU A 55 10.23 2.93 23.83
N PRO A 56 9.56 2.76 24.98
CA PRO A 56 8.47 1.78 25.12
C PRO A 56 7.29 1.97 24.16
N ASP A 57 7.07 3.21 23.72
CA ASP A 57 5.92 3.62 22.89
C ASP A 57 6.29 3.75 21.40
N ASP A 58 7.56 3.57 21.04
CA ASP A 58 8.02 3.65 19.64
C ASP A 58 7.84 2.30 18.92
N VAL A 59 6.58 1.88 18.88
CA VAL A 59 6.12 0.63 18.30
C VAL A 59 5.28 0.92 17.07
N TRP A 60 5.73 0.45 15.91
CA TRP A 60 5.06 0.67 14.64
C TRP A 60 4.58 -0.66 14.05
N PRO A 61 3.42 -0.69 13.38
CA PRO A 61 2.97 -1.87 12.68
C PRO A 61 3.89 -2.17 11.49
N TYR A 62 4.19 -3.44 11.34
CA TYR A 62 5.06 -3.99 10.32
C TYR A 62 4.38 -5.20 9.68
N LEU A 63 4.54 -5.36 8.37
CA LEU A 63 3.85 -6.38 7.60
C LEU A 63 4.85 -7.37 7.01
N ALA A 64 4.63 -8.67 7.25
CA ALA A 64 5.44 -9.74 6.65
C ALA A 64 4.60 -10.95 6.24
N LYS A 65 4.70 -11.35 4.96
CA LYS A 65 3.97 -12.49 4.38
C LYS A 65 4.91 -13.31 3.51
N LYS A 66 4.66 -14.63 3.38
CA LYS A 66 5.37 -15.43 2.38
C LYS A 66 5.07 -14.89 0.99
N ARG A 67 6.09 -14.73 0.16
CA ARG A 67 6.01 -14.20 -1.21
C ARG A 67 5.00 -14.93 -2.08
N ALA A 68 4.96 -16.26 -2.00
CA ALA A 68 3.96 -17.04 -2.75
C ALA A 68 2.51 -16.69 -2.35
N GLN A 69 2.27 -16.44 -1.06
CA GLN A 69 0.95 -16.03 -0.55
C GLN A 69 0.63 -14.57 -0.93
N ALA A 70 1.62 -13.69 -0.87
CA ALA A 70 1.51 -12.29 -1.30
C ALA A 70 1.13 -12.18 -2.79
N ILE A 71 1.77 -12.98 -3.66
CA ILE A 71 1.43 -13.06 -5.09
C ILE A 71 -0.01 -13.54 -5.27
N ALA A 72 -0.39 -14.65 -4.63
CA ALA A 72 -1.75 -15.20 -4.75
C ALA A 72 -2.83 -14.22 -4.27
N MET A 73 -2.56 -13.47 -3.20
CA MET A 73 -3.45 -12.45 -2.67
C MET A 73 -3.59 -11.26 -3.63
N LEU A 74 -2.46 -10.76 -4.16
CA LEU A 74 -2.46 -9.69 -5.16
C LEU A 74 -3.26 -10.09 -6.41
N ASP A 75 -3.07 -11.30 -6.90
CA ASP A 75 -3.80 -11.82 -8.06
C ASP A 75 -5.30 -11.98 -7.79
N THR A 76 -5.68 -12.41 -6.58
CA THR A 76 -7.09 -12.49 -6.18
C THR A 76 -7.74 -11.10 -6.15
N ARG A 77 -6.99 -10.07 -5.75
CA ARG A 77 -7.47 -8.68 -5.63
C ARG A 77 -7.35 -7.87 -6.93
N ARG A 78 -6.66 -8.40 -7.95
CA ARG A 78 -6.42 -7.75 -9.25
C ARG A 78 -7.69 -7.19 -9.92
N PRO A 79 -8.81 -7.93 -10.04
CA PRO A 79 -10.01 -7.38 -10.68
C PRO A 79 -10.56 -6.16 -9.93
N ARG A 80 -10.51 -6.20 -8.59
CA ARG A 80 -10.95 -5.09 -7.74
C ARG A 80 -10.01 -3.90 -7.85
N LEU A 81 -8.69 -4.10 -7.83
CA LEU A 81 -7.71 -3.03 -8.05
C LEU A 81 -7.98 -2.27 -9.35
N ILE A 82 -8.19 -3.00 -10.46
CA ILE A 82 -8.49 -2.41 -11.77
C ILE A 82 -9.82 -1.64 -11.72
N SER A 83 -10.86 -2.21 -11.10
CA SER A 83 -12.17 -1.57 -11.01
C SER A 83 -12.20 -0.35 -10.09
N HIS A 84 -11.44 -0.37 -9.00
CA HIS A 84 -11.46 0.65 -7.96
C HIS A 84 -10.55 1.83 -8.31
N PHE A 85 -9.50 1.61 -9.11
CA PHE A 85 -8.52 2.61 -9.48
C PHE A 85 -8.39 2.72 -11.01
N PRO A 86 -9.39 3.29 -11.72
CA PRO A 86 -9.43 3.30 -13.18
C PRO A 86 -8.30 4.12 -13.86
N GLY A 87 -7.59 4.96 -13.10
CA GLY A 87 -6.39 5.67 -13.60
C GLY A 87 -5.13 4.80 -13.64
N MET A 88 -5.17 3.63 -13.01
CA MET A 88 -4.06 2.67 -12.94
C MET A 88 -3.86 1.98 -14.29
N ASP A 89 -2.66 2.08 -14.85
CA ASP A 89 -2.30 1.28 -16.02
C ASP A 89 -2.13 -0.20 -15.61
N PRO A 90 -2.86 -1.15 -16.23
CA PRO A 90 -2.72 -2.58 -15.95
C PRO A 90 -1.30 -3.12 -16.17
N VAL A 91 -0.49 -2.46 -17.02
CA VAL A 91 0.91 -2.83 -17.26
C VAL A 91 1.74 -2.76 -15.98
N TRP A 92 1.52 -1.76 -15.13
CA TRP A 92 2.27 -1.62 -13.87
C TRP A 92 2.02 -2.79 -12.93
N LEU A 93 0.78 -3.26 -12.82
CA LEU A 93 0.44 -4.42 -12.00
C LEU A 93 1.10 -5.70 -12.54
N ASN A 94 1.19 -5.84 -13.86
CA ASN A 94 1.90 -6.97 -14.49
C ASN A 94 3.42 -6.91 -14.26
N GLN A 95 4.02 -5.72 -14.37
CA GLN A 95 5.43 -5.50 -14.08
C GLN A 95 5.76 -5.77 -12.61
N PHE A 96 4.93 -5.27 -11.70
CA PHE A 96 5.06 -5.50 -10.26
C PHE A 96 4.93 -6.99 -9.92
N ALA A 97 3.90 -7.67 -10.42
CA ALA A 97 3.73 -9.11 -10.24
C ALA A 97 4.91 -9.92 -10.83
N SER A 98 5.45 -9.48 -11.97
CA SER A 98 6.63 -10.11 -12.58
C SER A 98 7.88 -9.94 -11.72
N MET A 99 8.09 -8.76 -11.12
CA MET A 99 9.16 -8.53 -10.15
C MET A 99 8.99 -9.48 -8.95
N LEU A 100 7.80 -9.51 -8.33
CA LEU A 100 7.51 -10.43 -7.24
C LEU A 100 7.81 -11.87 -7.60
N ALA A 101 7.42 -12.34 -8.79
CA ALA A 101 7.64 -13.72 -9.22
C ALA A 101 9.12 -14.07 -9.38
N ARG A 102 9.95 -13.12 -9.86
CA ARG A 102 11.39 -13.31 -10.10
C ARG A 102 12.25 -13.19 -8.85
N THR A 103 11.75 -12.52 -7.80
CA THR A 103 12.47 -12.37 -6.54
C THR A 103 12.76 -13.73 -5.90
N PRO A 104 14.03 -14.06 -5.56
CA PRO A 104 14.39 -15.39 -5.05
C PRO A 104 14.10 -15.60 -3.56
N PHE A 105 13.69 -14.54 -2.86
CA PHE A 105 13.46 -14.53 -1.42
C PHE A 105 12.09 -15.10 -1.03
N GLU A 106 12.00 -15.69 0.16
CA GLU A 106 10.78 -16.37 0.62
C GLU A 106 9.73 -15.39 1.16
N TYR A 107 10.14 -14.29 1.79
CA TYR A 107 9.27 -13.35 2.48
C TYR A 107 9.28 -11.97 1.83
N VAL A 108 8.12 -11.32 1.83
CA VAL A 108 7.93 -9.91 1.51
C VAL A 108 7.71 -9.16 2.81
N HIS A 109 8.36 -8.02 2.94
CA HIS A 109 8.38 -7.19 4.12
C HIS A 109 7.97 -5.77 3.76
N LEU A 110 7.16 -5.17 4.62
CA LEU A 110 6.71 -3.80 4.46
C LEU A 110 6.83 -3.04 5.79
N ASP A 111 7.75 -2.07 5.78
CA ASP A 111 7.90 -1.07 6.83
C ASP A 111 6.93 0.09 6.59
N THR A 112 5.98 0.25 7.52
CA THR A 112 4.91 1.25 7.39
C THR A 112 5.12 2.48 8.28
N SER A 113 6.24 2.57 9.02
CA SER A 113 6.49 3.63 10.02
C SER A 113 6.30 5.03 9.44
N GLN A 114 6.93 5.32 8.29
CA GLN A 114 6.85 6.63 7.65
C GLN A 114 5.44 6.99 7.16
N ILE A 115 4.72 6.02 6.60
CA ILE A 115 3.30 6.21 6.24
C ILE A 115 2.47 6.50 7.51
N GLY A 116 2.70 5.72 8.57
CA GLY A 116 2.00 5.85 9.83
C GLY A 116 2.21 7.21 10.48
N GLY A 117 3.44 7.71 10.46
CA GLY A 117 3.80 9.03 11.01
C GLY A 117 3.10 10.20 10.31
N MET A 118 2.59 10.01 9.09
CA MET A 118 1.75 11.02 8.43
C MET A 118 0.32 11.07 8.99
N VAL A 119 -0.14 9.98 9.59
CA VAL A 119 -1.51 9.82 10.10
C VAL A 119 -1.56 10.12 11.59
N GLY A 120 -0.60 9.62 12.37
CA GLY A 120 -0.56 9.77 13.81
C GLY A 120 0.55 8.96 14.45
N THR A 121 0.26 8.42 15.64
CA THR A 121 1.16 7.53 16.39
C THR A 121 1.12 6.10 15.88
N GLY A 122 2.11 5.28 16.25
CA GLY A 122 2.15 3.85 15.90
C GLY A 122 0.87 3.07 16.26
N PRO A 123 0.31 3.21 17.48
CA PRO A 123 -0.96 2.58 17.85
C PRO A 123 -2.17 3.06 17.04
N GLU A 124 -2.30 4.37 16.79
CA GLU A 124 -3.36 4.93 15.94
C GLU A 124 -3.22 4.44 14.49
N TRP A 125 -1.98 4.34 14.02
CA TRP A 125 -1.68 3.83 12.70
C TRP A 125 -2.00 2.34 12.59
N ARG A 126 -1.72 1.52 13.61
CA ARG A 126 -2.10 0.10 13.61
C ARG A 126 -3.60 -0.09 13.38
N GLN A 127 -4.44 0.61 14.13
CA GLN A 127 -5.90 0.56 13.96
C GLN A 127 -6.35 1.05 12.58
N SER A 128 -5.68 2.10 12.08
CA SER A 128 -5.93 2.66 10.75
C SER A 128 -5.56 1.68 9.63
N LEU A 129 -4.41 1.01 9.75
CA LEU A 129 -3.90 0.03 8.80
C LEU A 129 -4.82 -1.19 8.73
N GLU A 130 -5.23 -1.75 9.87
CA GLU A 130 -6.21 -2.85 9.95
C GLU A 130 -7.50 -2.50 9.20
N THR A 131 -8.02 -1.29 9.41
CA THR A 131 -9.22 -0.80 8.72
C THR A 131 -8.97 -0.60 7.22
N MET A 132 -7.80 -0.07 6.84
CA MET A 132 -7.47 0.28 5.46
C MET A 132 -7.20 -0.95 4.60
N LEU A 133 -6.65 -2.04 5.13
CA LEU A 133 -6.47 -3.28 4.38
C LEU A 133 -7.82 -3.85 3.88
N GLY A 134 -8.93 -3.47 4.51
CA GLY A 134 -10.28 -3.79 4.06
C GLY A 134 -10.71 -3.10 2.75
N ILE A 135 -9.96 -2.14 2.18
CA ILE A 135 -10.34 -1.49 0.91
C ILE A 135 -10.39 -2.48 -0.27
N PHE A 136 -9.64 -3.57 -0.19
CA PHE A 136 -9.59 -4.59 -1.24
C PHE A 136 -10.72 -5.60 -1.15
N GLU A 137 -11.54 -5.52 -0.10
CA GLU A 137 -12.60 -6.50 0.20
C GLU A 137 -14.01 -5.94 0.02
N VAL A 138 -14.16 -4.63 -0.21
CA VAL A 138 -15.45 -3.96 -0.28
C VAL A 138 -15.51 -2.96 -1.44
N GLU A 139 -16.69 -2.83 -2.05
CA GLU A 139 -16.90 -1.91 -3.18
C GLU A 139 -16.71 -0.43 -2.78
N PRO A 140 -16.14 0.41 -3.67
CA PRO A 140 -15.98 1.83 -3.44
C PRO A 140 -17.32 2.55 -3.38
N PRO A 141 -17.41 3.65 -2.61
CA PRO A 141 -18.58 4.52 -2.68
C PRO A 141 -18.70 5.12 -4.09
N PRO A 142 -19.94 5.34 -4.59
CA PRO A 142 -20.13 5.95 -5.90
C PRO A 142 -19.48 7.34 -5.99
N PRO A 143 -18.91 7.71 -7.17
CA PRO A 143 -18.19 8.95 -7.33
C PRO A 143 -19.09 10.18 -7.13
N VAL A 144 -18.61 11.15 -6.35
CA VAL A 144 -19.33 12.39 -5.99
C VAL A 144 -19.78 13.21 -7.22
N ARG A 145 -19.15 13.01 -8.38
CA ARG A 145 -19.46 13.73 -9.63
C ARG A 145 -20.74 13.27 -10.33
N GLN A 146 -21.31 12.12 -9.98
CA GLN A 146 -22.66 11.74 -10.43
C GLN A 146 -23.79 12.38 -9.61
N ARG A 147 -23.45 13.18 -8.57
CA ARG A 147 -24.46 13.91 -7.81
C ARG A 147 -24.82 15.20 -8.56
N SER A 148 -26.07 15.27 -9.01
CA SER A 148 -26.67 16.52 -9.49
C SER A 148 -26.55 17.60 -8.40
N PHE A 149 -26.65 18.88 -8.78
CA PHE A 149 -26.59 20.00 -7.84
C PHE A 149 -27.59 19.85 -6.67
N ILE A 150 -28.71 19.17 -6.91
CA ILE A 150 -29.75 18.85 -5.92
C ILE A 150 -29.29 17.72 -4.97
N GLY A 151 -28.58 16.70 -5.49
CA GLY A 151 -27.99 15.61 -4.69
C GLY A 151 -26.77 16.00 -3.84
N ARG A 152 -26.23 17.21 -4.00
CA ARG A 152 -25.22 17.78 -3.09
C ARG A 152 -25.83 18.47 -1.87
N LEU A 153 -27.03 19.05 -2.02
CA LEU A 153 -27.75 19.73 -0.94
C LEU A 153 -28.53 18.75 -0.06
N PHE A 154 -29.03 17.67 -0.64
CA PHE A 154 -29.59 16.55 0.09
C PHE A 154 -28.63 15.37 -0.09
N ARG A 155 -27.76 15.10 0.90
CA ARG A 155 -27.53 13.67 1.20
C ARG A 155 -28.94 13.14 1.40
N THR A 156 -29.44 12.33 0.48
CA THR A 156 -30.65 11.56 0.75
C THR A 156 -30.36 10.88 2.08
N ALA A 157 -31.12 11.20 3.12
CA ALA A 157 -30.87 10.77 4.50
C ALA A 157 -30.83 9.23 4.67
N ASN A 158 -31.03 8.49 3.57
CA ASN A 158 -31.08 7.04 3.44
C ASN A 158 -29.87 6.42 2.69
N GLU A 159 -28.90 7.20 2.21
CA GLU A 159 -27.66 6.60 1.66
C GLU A 159 -26.77 6.09 2.81
N PRO A 160 -26.39 4.80 2.82
CA PRO A 160 -25.47 4.29 3.83
C PRO A 160 -24.13 5.04 3.74
N PRO A 161 -23.49 5.32 4.88
CA PRO A 161 -22.17 5.94 4.87
C PRO A 161 -21.17 5.05 4.11
N PRO A 162 -20.15 5.62 3.46
CA PRO A 162 -19.09 4.84 2.83
C PRO A 162 -18.49 3.82 3.82
N PRO A 163 -18.08 2.63 3.35
CA PRO A 163 -17.38 1.66 4.17
C PRO A 163 -16.23 2.31 4.95
N PRO A 164 -15.96 1.90 6.20
CA PRO A 164 -14.90 2.50 7.03
C PRO A 164 -13.54 2.56 6.33
N SER A 165 -13.17 1.48 5.61
CA SER A 165 -11.93 1.38 4.83
C SER A 165 -11.80 2.47 3.78
N TRP A 166 -12.83 2.63 2.93
CA TRP A 166 -12.88 3.67 1.90
C TRP A 166 -12.93 5.08 2.46
N ARG A 167 -13.61 5.28 3.60
CA ARG A 167 -13.67 6.59 4.25
C ARG A 167 -12.30 7.02 4.75
N LEU A 168 -11.61 6.12 5.43
CA LEU A 168 -10.26 6.35 5.96
C LEU A 168 -9.24 6.58 4.83
N PHE A 169 -9.28 5.71 3.81
CA PHE A 169 -8.41 5.83 2.64
C PHE A 169 -8.61 7.17 1.93
N ASN A 170 -9.86 7.56 1.65
CA ASN A 170 -10.14 8.82 0.95
C ASN A 170 -9.73 10.05 1.76
N ALA A 171 -9.88 10.01 3.09
CA ALA A 171 -9.49 11.10 3.98
C ALA A 171 -7.96 11.28 4.05
N SER A 172 -7.21 10.18 4.05
CA SER A 172 -5.77 10.19 4.35
C SER A 172 -4.90 10.12 3.10
N PHE A 173 -5.31 9.37 2.08
CA PHE A 173 -4.46 8.99 0.94
C PHE A 173 -5.11 9.17 -0.43
N GLY A 174 -6.43 9.27 -0.51
CA GLY A 174 -7.18 9.28 -1.78
C GLY A 174 -6.71 10.35 -2.77
N GLY A 175 -6.20 11.48 -2.29
CA GLY A 175 -5.65 12.55 -3.13
C GLY A 175 -4.56 12.07 -4.10
N SER A 176 -3.70 11.14 -3.68
CA SER A 176 -2.61 10.59 -4.51
C SER A 176 -3.09 9.77 -5.70
N TYR A 177 -4.33 9.28 -5.67
CA TYR A 177 -4.93 8.40 -6.68
C TYR A 177 -5.89 9.12 -7.62
N THR A 178 -5.96 10.44 -7.50
CA THR A 178 -6.84 11.28 -8.33
C THR A 178 -6.03 12.22 -9.22
N GLY A 179 -6.64 12.66 -10.32
CA GLY A 179 -6.00 13.60 -11.25
C GLY A 179 -4.73 13.04 -11.90
N THR A 180 -3.74 13.90 -12.13
CA THR A 180 -2.50 13.55 -12.84
C THR A 180 -1.57 12.63 -12.05
N ARG A 181 -1.72 12.55 -10.72
CA ARG A 181 -0.92 11.63 -9.88
C ARG A 181 -1.39 10.19 -10.02
N GLY A 182 -2.71 9.98 -10.11
CA GLY A 182 -3.30 8.66 -10.35
C GLY A 182 -2.97 8.06 -11.72
N THR A 183 -2.38 8.83 -12.64
CA THR A 183 -1.87 8.35 -13.94
C THR A 183 -0.37 8.13 -13.93
N GLN A 184 0.26 8.06 -12.76
CA GLN A 184 1.68 7.75 -12.58
C GLN A 184 1.84 6.38 -11.91
N PRO A 185 2.98 5.70 -12.06
CA PRO A 185 3.21 4.36 -11.50
C PRO A 185 3.54 4.37 -10.01
N TRP A 186 4.21 5.41 -9.52
CA TRP A 186 4.72 5.49 -8.15
C TRP A 186 3.64 5.37 -7.05
N PRO A 187 2.40 5.91 -7.14
CA PRO A 187 1.41 5.72 -6.09
C PRO A 187 0.91 4.28 -6.02
N TYR A 188 1.19 3.44 -7.02
CA TYR A 188 0.81 2.04 -7.03
C TYR A 188 1.97 1.13 -6.64
N CYS A 189 3.15 1.36 -7.25
CA CYS A 189 4.29 0.46 -7.18
C CYS A 189 5.40 0.92 -6.22
N GLY A 190 5.39 2.19 -5.80
CA GLY A 190 6.57 2.84 -5.22
C GLY A 190 7.66 3.11 -6.27
N GLY A 191 8.84 3.53 -5.81
CA GLY A 191 10.03 3.73 -6.64
C GLY A 191 11.19 2.85 -6.20
N SER A 192 12.21 2.71 -7.05
CA SER A 192 13.44 2.01 -6.66
C SER A 192 14.16 2.75 -5.53
N GLY A 193 14.61 2.00 -4.53
CA GLY A 193 15.54 2.47 -3.51
C GLY A 193 17.00 2.12 -3.79
N THR A 194 17.29 1.54 -4.96
CA THR A 194 18.63 1.19 -5.42
C THR A 194 19.02 2.01 -6.65
N ASP A 195 20.25 1.83 -7.15
CA ASP A 195 20.71 2.47 -8.38
C ASP A 195 20.05 1.87 -9.65
N GLU A 196 19.33 0.75 -9.53
CA GLU A 196 18.64 0.11 -10.63
C GLU A 196 17.18 0.56 -10.71
N ALA A 197 16.79 1.16 -11.83
CA ALA A 197 15.41 1.58 -12.06
C ALA A 197 14.47 0.37 -12.21
N MET A 198 13.28 0.47 -11.64
CA MET A 198 12.23 -0.52 -11.79
C MET A 198 11.57 -0.41 -13.18
N PRO A 199 11.00 -1.52 -13.72
CA PRO A 199 10.41 -1.52 -15.06
C PRO A 199 9.31 -0.48 -15.29
N TRP A 200 8.58 -0.07 -14.24
CA TRP A 200 7.54 0.94 -14.32
C TRP A 200 8.07 2.38 -14.24
N GLU A 201 9.34 2.59 -13.88
CA GLU A 201 9.98 3.92 -13.81
C GLU A 201 10.58 4.34 -15.15
N LEU A 202 10.69 3.40 -16.10
CA LEU A 202 11.21 3.65 -17.42
C LEU A 202 10.12 4.21 -18.34
N PRO A 203 10.47 5.11 -19.28
CA PRO A 203 9.53 5.55 -20.30
C PRO A 203 9.07 4.35 -21.16
N PRO A 204 7.82 4.38 -21.64
CA PRO A 204 7.30 3.35 -22.54
C PRO A 204 8.03 3.29 -23.88
#